data_AF-A0A9D1L169-F1
#
_entry.id   AF-A0A9D1L169-F1
#
_cell.length_a   1.000
_cell.length_b   1.000
_cell.length_c   1.000
_cell.angle_alpha   90.00
_cell.angle_beta   90.00
_cell.angle_gamma   90.00
#
_symmetry.space_group_name_H-M   'P 1'
#
loop_
_entity.id
_entity.type
_entity.pdbx_description
1 polymer ?
#
loop_
_entity_poly.entity_id
_entity_poly.type
_entity_poly.pdbx_seq_one_letter_code
_entity_poly.pdbx_strand_id
1 'polypeptide(L)'
;MYIEASGSQALFKTAFDYACEKTRYCVVSVLPEITLNAIQFISTQPMIYGSRGDEHENIIEVIDLLKQGKTKMNEIITSKYTIDEFPQAIAAAASGKDIKVIINFENK
;
A
#
# COMPACT_ATOMS: atom_id res chain seq x y z
N MET A 1 -11.86 1.84 -9.92
CA MET A 1 -11.06 0.78 -9.28
C MET A 1 -10.73 1.28 -7.88
N TYR A 2 -10.91 0.44 -6.85
CA TYR A 2 -10.49 0.71 -5.49
C TYR A 2 -9.20 -0.05 -5.21
N ILE A 3 -8.27 0.60 -4.51
CA ILE A 3 -7.04 -0.02 -4.02
C ILE A 3 -7.14 -0.04 -2.51
N GLU A 4 -7.25 -1.24 -1.94
CA GLU A 4 -7.12 -1.44 -0.51
C GLU A 4 -5.62 -1.46 -0.19
N ALA A 5 -5.16 -0.38 0.46
CA ALA A 5 -3.81 -0.26 0.99
C ALA A 5 -3.79 0.06 2.51
N SER A 6 -4.93 -0.06 3.20
CA SER A 6 -5.08 0.38 4.59
C SER A 6 -4.86 -0.73 5.62
N GLY A 7 -5.05 -1.99 5.23
CA GLY A 7 -5.03 -3.12 6.17
C GLY A 7 -6.23 -3.15 7.11
N SER A 8 -7.26 -2.33 6.87
CA SER A 8 -8.45 -2.22 7.71
C SER A 8 -9.63 -2.97 7.10
N GLN A 9 -10.07 -4.01 7.80
CA GLN A 9 -11.26 -4.79 7.40
C GLN A 9 -12.52 -3.94 7.37
N ALA A 10 -12.69 -3.04 8.34
CA ALA A 10 -13.86 -2.17 8.43
C ALA A 10 -13.93 -1.21 7.23
N LEU A 11 -12.79 -0.64 6.81
CA LEU A 11 -12.73 0.23 5.64
C LEU A 11 -12.98 -0.56 4.36
N PHE A 12 -12.38 -1.72 4.20
CA PHE A 12 -12.59 -2.54 3.00
C PHE A 12 -14.05 -3.00 2.88
N LYS A 13 -14.67 -3.44 3.98
CA LYS A 13 -16.09 -3.80 4.00
C LYS A 13 -16.97 -2.60 3.62
N THR A 14 -16.69 -1.43 4.20
CA THR A 14 -17.43 -0.21 3.88
C THR A 14 -17.32 0.12 2.39
N ALA A 15 -16.10 0.08 1.83
CA ALA A 15 -15.89 0.31 0.40
C ALA A 15 -16.57 -0.74 -0.49
N PHE A 16 -16.68 -1.99 -0.02
CA PHE A 16 -17.40 -3.06 -0.70
C PHE A 16 -18.92 -2.86 -0.69
N ASP A 17 -19.49 -2.41 0.44
CA ASP A 17 -20.92 -2.13 0.56
C ASP A 17 -21.37 -0.98 -0.38
N TYR A 18 -20.44 -0.12 -0.83
CA TYR A 18 -20.67 0.91 -1.86
C TYR A 18 -20.28 0.48 -3.28
N ALA A 19 -20.11 -0.83 -3.54
CA ALA A 19 -19.81 -1.29 -4.90
C ALA A 19 -20.91 -0.83 -5.88
N CYS A 20 -20.49 -0.45 -7.08
CA CYS A 20 -21.35 -0.29 -8.25
C CYS A 20 -21.12 -1.48 -9.18
N GLU A 21 -21.94 -1.58 -10.24
CA GLU A 21 -21.79 -2.66 -11.22
C GLU A 21 -20.33 -2.78 -11.72
N LYS A 22 -19.76 -3.98 -11.59
CA LYS A 22 -18.42 -4.37 -12.00
C LYS A 22 -17.30 -3.56 -11.34
N THR A 23 -17.52 -3.03 -10.13
CA THR A 23 -16.45 -2.40 -9.36
C THR A 23 -15.27 -3.35 -9.18
N ARG A 24 -14.07 -2.84 -9.45
CA ARG A 24 -12.79 -3.56 -9.33
C ARG A 24 -12.09 -3.18 -8.04
N TYR A 25 -11.67 -4.16 -7.26
CA TYR A 25 -10.91 -4.02 -6.02
C TYR A 25 -9.55 -4.71 -6.15
N CYS A 26 -8.48 -3.96 -5.92
CA CYS A 26 -7.13 -4.48 -5.74
C CYS A 26 -6.79 -4.51 -4.26
N VAL A 27 -6.50 -5.68 -3.70
CA VAL A 27 -6.02 -5.80 -2.31
C VAL A 27 -4.50 -5.88 -2.33
N VAL A 28 -3.84 -4.84 -1.82
CA VAL A 28 -2.36 -4.76 -1.75
C VAL A 28 -1.83 -4.80 -0.31
N SER A 29 -2.68 -4.55 0.68
CA SER A 29 -2.31 -4.66 2.09
C SER A 29 -2.40 -6.10 2.61
N VAL A 30 -1.89 -6.29 3.81
CA VAL A 30 -2.10 -7.52 4.59
C VAL A 30 -3.39 -7.38 5.40
N LEU A 31 -4.35 -8.27 5.14
CA LEU A 31 -5.63 -8.32 5.86
C LEU A 31 -5.79 -9.67 6.58
N PRO A 32 -6.40 -9.70 7.78
CA PRO A 32 -6.98 -10.92 8.33
C PRO A 32 -8.24 -11.32 7.54
N GLU A 33 -8.74 -12.52 7.81
CA GLU A 33 -9.98 -13.05 7.21
C GLU A 33 -11.16 -12.07 7.34
N ILE A 34 -11.84 -11.78 6.23
CA ILE A 34 -12.94 -10.81 6.16
C ILE A 34 -14.21 -11.43 5.57
N THR A 35 -15.35 -11.06 6.13
CA THR A 35 -16.69 -11.41 5.61
C THR A 35 -17.27 -10.26 4.78
N LEU A 36 -17.70 -10.57 3.56
CA LEU A 36 -18.33 -9.61 2.64
C LEU A 36 -19.81 -9.93 2.42
N ASN A 37 -20.61 -8.91 2.07
CA ASN A 37 -22.05 -9.07 1.85
C ASN A 37 -22.34 -9.77 0.51
N ALA A 38 -22.85 -11.00 0.55
CA ALA A 38 -23.16 -11.77 -0.65
C ALA A 38 -24.22 -11.12 -1.56
N ILE A 39 -25.19 -10.38 -0.99
CA ILE A 39 -26.21 -9.68 -1.79
C ILE A 39 -25.54 -8.63 -2.68
N GLN A 40 -24.59 -7.88 -2.12
CA GLN A 40 -23.83 -6.88 -2.86
C GLN A 40 -23.00 -7.51 -3.97
N PHE A 41 -22.43 -8.69 -3.71
CA PHE A 41 -21.67 -9.43 -4.72
C PHE A 41 -22.54 -9.83 -5.91
N ILE A 42 -23.76 -10.32 -5.67
CA ILE A 42 -24.68 -10.74 -6.72
C ILE A 42 -25.23 -9.53 -7.49
N SER A 43 -25.64 -8.48 -6.79
CA SER A 43 -26.30 -7.32 -7.41
C SER A 43 -25.35 -6.46 -8.25
N THR A 44 -24.07 -6.43 -7.88
CA THR A 44 -23.09 -5.55 -8.54
C THR A 44 -21.97 -6.28 -9.26
N GLN A 45 -21.86 -7.60 -9.16
CA GLN A 45 -20.83 -8.39 -9.83
C GLN A 45 -19.40 -7.80 -9.70
N PRO A 46 -18.94 -7.46 -8.48
CA PRO A 46 -17.63 -6.86 -8.29
C PRO A 46 -16.52 -7.88 -8.56
N MET A 47 -15.34 -7.38 -8.93
CA MET A 47 -14.12 -8.17 -9.10
C MET A 47 -13.15 -7.84 -7.99
N ILE A 48 -12.61 -8.85 -7.31
CA ILE A 48 -11.61 -8.71 -6.26
C ILE A 48 -10.38 -9.50 -6.69
N TYR A 49 -9.21 -8.86 -6.70
CA TYR A 49 -7.92 -9.47 -6.99
C TYR A 49 -6.89 -9.02 -5.95
N GLY A 50 -5.97 -9.93 -5.62
CA GLY A 50 -4.81 -9.61 -4.81
C GLY A 50 -3.65 -9.15 -5.70
N SER A 51 -2.82 -8.24 -5.18
CA SER A 51 -1.51 -7.92 -5.74
C SER A 51 -0.45 -8.27 -4.72
N ARG A 52 0.53 -9.09 -5.11
CA ARG A 52 1.62 -9.50 -4.22
C ARG A 52 2.92 -9.56 -5.01
N GLY A 53 3.99 -9.08 -4.38
CA GLY A 53 5.31 -9.06 -4.99
C GLY A 53 5.39 -8.20 -6.24
N ASP A 54 6.62 -7.92 -6.65
CA ASP A 54 6.89 -7.26 -7.92
C ASP A 54 7.77 -8.20 -8.74
N GLU A 55 7.37 -8.42 -9.99
CA GLU A 55 8.21 -9.13 -10.95
C GLU A 55 9.34 -8.20 -11.41
N HIS A 56 10.40 -8.78 -11.98
CA HIS A 56 11.56 -8.03 -12.44
C HIS A 56 11.17 -6.89 -13.38
N GLU A 57 10.26 -7.16 -14.31
CA GLU A 57 9.79 -6.21 -15.32
C GLU A 57 9.09 -5.00 -14.67
N ASN A 58 8.27 -5.23 -13.64
CA ASN A 58 7.59 -4.17 -12.90
C ASN A 58 8.61 -3.26 -12.19
N ILE A 59 9.67 -3.85 -11.63
CA ILE A 59 10.74 -3.09 -10.95
C ILE A 59 11.48 -2.19 -11.95
N ILE A 60 11.79 -2.70 -13.13
CA ILE A 60 12.43 -1.91 -14.19
C ILE A 60 11.54 -0.74 -14.63
N GLU A 61 10.24 -0.99 -14.82
CA GLU A 61 9.28 0.07 -15.15
C GLU A 61 9.26 1.17 -14.07
N VAL A 62 9.21 0.79 -12.78
CA VAL A 62 9.23 1.76 -11.68
C VAL A 62 10.52 2.58 -11.67
N ILE A 63 11.68 1.96 -11.90
CA ILE A 63 12.97 2.69 -11.99
C ILE A 63 12.92 3.74 -13.09
N ASP A 64 12.36 3.41 -14.25
CA ASP A 64 12.24 4.35 -15.37
C ASP A 64 11.28 5.50 -15.07
N LEU A 65 10.16 5.23 -14.39
CA LEU A 65 9.24 6.27 -13.93
C LEU A 65 9.90 7.21 -12.90
N LEU A 66 10.72 6.68 -12.00
CA LEU A 66 11.49 7.48 -11.05
C LEU A 66 12.51 8.39 -11.75
N LYS A 67 13.25 7.87 -12.73
CA LYS A 67 14.20 8.65 -13.53
C LYS A 67 13.53 9.76 -14.33
N GLN A 68 12.28 9.55 -14.76
CA GLN A 68 11.47 10.55 -15.45
C GLN A 68 10.95 11.66 -14.50
N GLY A 69 11.21 11.58 -13.20
CA GLY A 69 10.77 12.57 -12.22
C GLY A 69 9.25 12.59 -12.01
N LYS A 70 8.55 11.52 -12.43
CA LYS A 70 7.08 11.40 -12.29
C LYS A 70 6.64 11.14 -10.86
N THR A 71 7.57 10.78 -9.98
CA THR A 71 7.33 10.54 -8.56
C THR A 71 8.18 11.48 -7.72
N LYS A 72 7.53 12.24 -6.85
CA LYS A 72 8.20 13.18 -5.95
C LYS A 72 8.74 12.49 -4.71
N MET A 73 9.88 11.81 -4.84
CA MET A 73 10.48 11.01 -3.76
C MET A 73 10.79 11.82 -2.50
N ASN A 74 11.07 13.12 -2.64
CA ASN A 74 11.30 14.04 -1.53
C ASN A 74 10.04 14.32 -0.69
N GLU A 75 8.84 14.14 -1.24
CA GLU A 75 7.58 14.26 -0.48
C GLU A 75 7.21 12.93 0.23
N ILE A 76 7.80 11.80 -0.21
CA ILE A 76 7.53 10.47 0.35
C ILE A 76 8.47 10.13 1.50
N ILE A 77 9.76 10.47 1.38
CA ILE A 77 10.76 10.20 2.42
C ILE A 77 10.65 11.28 3.50
N THR A 78 10.00 10.96 4.61
CA THR A 78 9.74 11.91 5.71
C THR A 78 10.83 11.92 6.77
N SER A 79 11.49 10.79 6.99
CA SER A 79 12.52 10.65 8.03
C SER A 79 13.72 9.83 7.56
N LYS A 80 14.90 10.22 8.03
CA LYS A 80 16.18 9.56 7.74
C LYS A 80 16.93 9.33 9.04
N TYR A 81 17.47 8.14 9.20
CA TYR A 81 18.25 7.71 10.37
C TYR A 81 19.55 7.07 9.91
N THR A 82 20.58 7.09 10.75
CA THR A 82 21.78 6.26 10.53
C THR A 82 21.56 4.83 11.04
N ILE A 83 22.50 3.93 10.76
CA ILE A 83 22.44 2.56 11.24
C ILE A 83 22.50 2.46 12.78
N ASP A 84 23.19 3.39 13.44
CA ASP A 84 23.29 3.41 14.91
C ASP A 84 21.96 3.80 15.58
N GLU A 85 21.07 4.44 14.82
CA GLU A 85 19.73 4.86 15.24
C GLU A 85 18.64 3.85 14.83
N PHE A 86 19.02 2.62 14.47
CA PHE A 86 18.08 1.61 13.97
C PHE A 86 16.85 1.39 14.87
N PRO A 87 16.97 1.26 16.21
CA PRO A 87 15.80 1.11 17.07
C PRO A 87 14.81 2.29 16.97
N GLN A 88 15.33 3.52 16.87
CA GLN A 88 14.54 4.74 16.72
C GLN A 88 13.85 4.78 15.36
N ALA A 89 14.55 4.38 14.30
CA ALA A 89 13.98 4.29 12.94
C ALA A 89 12.79 3.33 12.89
N ILE A 90 12.90 2.16 13.54
CA ILE A 90 11.79 1.18 13.62
C ILE A 90 10.62 1.74 14.43
N ALA A 91 10.88 2.37 15.58
CA ALA A 91 9.83 2.98 16.39
C ALA A 91 9.09 4.11 15.63
N ALA A 92 9.83 4.93 14.88
CA ALA A 92 9.26 5.98 14.03
C ALA A 92 8.37 5.40 12.93
N ALA A 93 8.85 4.38 12.22
CA ALA A 93 8.08 3.69 11.19
C ALA A 93 6.78 3.07 11.72
N ALA A 94 6.83 2.48 12.92
CA ALA A 94 5.67 1.87 13.56
C ALA A 94 4.66 2.91 14.11
N SER A 95 5.07 4.16 14.29
CA SER A 95 4.22 5.19 14.91
C SER A 95 3.07 5.68 14.01
N GLY A 96 3.18 5.46 12.69
CA GLY A 96 2.22 5.96 11.70
C GLY A 96 2.27 7.48 11.44
N LYS A 97 3.24 8.21 12.02
CA LYS A 97 3.43 9.64 11.77
C LYS A 97 4.26 9.93 10.51
N ASP A 98 5.11 9.00 10.13
CA ASP A 98 5.97 9.05 8.96
C ASP A 98 5.34 8.33 7.76
N ILE A 99 5.65 8.80 6.55
CA ILE A 99 5.24 8.14 5.30
C ILE A 99 6.27 7.05 4.93
N LYS A 100 7.56 7.42 4.91
CA LYS A 100 8.66 6.49 4.67
C LYS A 100 9.89 6.87 5.48
N VAL A 101 10.33 5.94 6.31
CA VAL A 101 11.59 6.01 7.05
C VAL A 101 12.69 5.30 6.25
N ILE A 102 13.85 5.94 6.11
CA ILE A 102 15.04 5.39 5.45
C ILE A 102 16.19 5.29 6.45
N ILE A 103 16.90 4.16 6.42
CA ILE A 103 18.16 3.96 7.14
C ILE A 103 19.29 4.13 6.15
N ASN A 104 20.20 5.06 6.44
CA ASN A 104 21.42 5.25 5.67
C ASN A 104 22.54 4.39 6.26
N PHE A 105 23.07 3.48 5.44
CA PHE A 105 24.16 2.58 5.82
C PHE A 105 25.56 3.13 5.50
N GLU A 106 25.65 4.19 4.70
CA GLU A 106 26.93 4.74 4.22
C GLU A 106 27.52 5.79 5.16
N ASN A 107 26.69 6.45 5.97
CA ASN A 107 27.12 7.48 6.92
C ASN A 107 26.84 6.98 8.34
N LYS A 108 27.92 6.69 9.09
CA LYS A 108 27.88 6.51 10.55
C LYS A 108 27.79 7.87 11.23
#